data_AF-A0A180FXN6-F1
#
_entry.id   AF-A0A180FXN6-F1
#
_cell.length_a   1.000
_cell.length_b   1.000
_cell.length_c   1.000
_cell.angle_alpha   90.00
_cell.angle_beta   90.00
_cell.angle_gamma   90.00
#
_symmetry.space_group_name_H-M   'P 1'
#
loop_
_entity.id
_entity.type
_entity.pdbx_description
1 polymer ?
#
loop_
_entity_poly.entity_id
_entity_poly.type
_entity_poly.pdbx_seq_one_letter_code
_entity_poly.pdbx_strand_id
1 'polypeptide(L)'
;ALALYFEGLYNFLNLLFAWYGLANYYIFFVLLSSSLEDPSLKMPKAITIINTSLHYLYTGTLIGCFLLSMGNRPQGAKWKYISAMIIFGCLALYMLVACVLILVKAVKGGANATLYAQIVISLIATLGSWITSSVLALDPWHLLTCMLQYLLLAPAYINVLNVYTFANLHEFSWGTKYQNII
;
A
#
# COMPACT_ATOMS: atom_id res chain seq x y z
N ALA A 1 -6.23 -31.37 15.74
CA ALA A 1 -5.24 -30.67 16.58
C ALA A 1 -4.15 -30.02 15.73
N LEU A 2 -3.34 -30.77 14.97
CA LEU A 2 -2.25 -30.21 14.14
C LEU A 2 -2.73 -29.13 13.15
N ALA A 3 -3.84 -29.36 12.44
CA ALA A 3 -4.41 -28.37 11.52
C ALA A 3 -4.81 -27.04 12.22
N LEU A 4 -5.31 -27.12 13.46
CA LEU A 4 -5.66 -25.92 14.25
C LEU A 4 -4.42 -25.14 14.70
N TYR A 5 -3.30 -25.83 14.98
CA TYR A 5 -2.03 -25.14 15.25
C TYR A 5 -1.48 -24.44 14.00
N PHE A 6 -1.61 -25.04 12.82
CA PHE A 6 -1.26 -24.39 11.56
C PHE A 6 -2.12 -23.17 11.26
N GLU A 7 -3.44 -23.28 11.47
CA GLU A 7 -4.36 -22.14 11.33
C GLU A 7 -4.06 -21.02 12.34
N GLY A 8 -3.77 -21.38 13.59
CA GLY A 8 -3.36 -20.44 14.63
C GLY A 8 -2.06 -19.70 14.26
N LEU A 9 -1.06 -20.42 13.76
CA LEU A 9 0.19 -19.83 13.28
C LEU A 9 -0.05 -18.89 12.08
N TYR A 10 -0.88 -19.30 11.12
CA TYR A 10 -1.26 -18.47 9.98
C TYR A 10 -1.89 -17.14 10.42
N ASN A 11 -2.87 -17.20 11.32
CA ASN A 11 -3.54 -16.01 11.85
C ASN A 11 -2.59 -15.12 12.67
N PHE A 12 -1.67 -15.71 13.43
CA PHE A 12 -0.65 -14.97 14.17
C PHE A 12 0.31 -14.23 13.23
N LEU A 13 0.80 -14.89 12.18
CA LEU A 13 1.66 -14.27 11.17
C LEU A 13 0.92 -13.14 10.44
N ASN A 14 -0.33 -13.36 10.05
CA ASN A 14 -1.17 -12.32 9.45
C ASN A 14 -1.32 -11.10 10.36
N LEU A 15 -1.54 -11.31 11.66
CA LEU A 15 -1.65 -10.22 12.63
C LEU A 15 -0.34 -9.42 12.72
N LEU A 16 0.81 -10.10 12.75
CA LEU A 16 2.11 -9.44 12.75
C LEU A 16 2.32 -8.60 11.49
N PHE A 17 2.07 -9.15 10.30
CA PHE A 17 2.20 -8.41 9.05
C PHE A 17 1.21 -7.24 8.95
N ALA A 18 -0.01 -7.40 9.44
CA ALA A 18 -0.99 -6.32 9.49
C ALA A 18 -0.53 -5.19 10.41
N TRP A 19 0.04 -5.51 11.58
CA TRP A 19 0.54 -4.52 12.54
C TRP A 19 1.66 -3.66 11.96
N TYR A 20 2.60 -4.28 11.25
CA TYR A 20 3.70 -3.57 10.58
C TYR A 20 3.35 -3.07 9.17
N GLY A 21 2.11 -3.27 8.71
CA GLY A 21 1.68 -2.91 7.36
C GLY A 21 1.90 -1.43 7.02
N LEU A 22 1.62 -0.54 7.99
CA LEU A 22 1.84 0.90 7.85
C LEU A 22 3.31 1.25 7.58
N ALA A 23 4.22 0.67 8.36
CA ALA A 23 5.66 0.89 8.22
C ALA A 23 6.20 0.27 6.93
N ASN A 24 5.78 -0.95 6.62
CA ASN A 24 6.20 -1.67 5.40
C ASN A 24 5.81 -0.91 4.13
N TYR A 25 4.60 -0.34 4.09
CA TYR A 25 4.16 0.44 2.94
C TYR A 25 4.97 1.73 2.77
N TYR A 26 5.28 2.42 3.87
CA TYR A 26 6.12 3.62 3.82
C TYR A 26 7.55 3.30 3.35
N ILE A 27 8.17 2.24 3.90
CA ILE A 27 9.51 1.80 3.48
C ILE A 27 9.51 1.43 2.01
N PHE A 28 8.49 0.70 1.55
CA PHE A 28 8.36 0.35 0.14
C PHE A 28 8.26 1.59 -0.76
N PHE A 29 7.47 2.58 -0.35
CA PHE A 29 7.35 3.85 -1.06
C PHE A 29 8.69 4.58 -1.18
N VAL A 30 9.45 4.70 -0.09
CA VAL A 30 10.78 5.32 -0.09
C VAL A 30 11.76 4.52 -0.94
N LEU A 31 11.81 3.19 -0.79
CA LEU A 31 12.72 2.34 -1.53
C LEU A 31 12.44 2.42 -3.04
N LEU A 32 11.18 2.31 -3.45
CA LEU A 32 10.80 2.34 -4.86
C LEU A 32 11.09 3.70 -5.51
N SER A 33 10.78 4.79 -4.80
CA SER A 33 11.05 6.14 -5.29
C SER A 33 12.55 6.45 -5.35
N SER A 34 13.32 6.10 -4.32
CA SER A 34 14.79 6.23 -4.35
C SER A 34 15.44 5.32 -5.40
N SER A 35 14.83 4.17 -5.71
CA SER A 35 15.31 3.30 -6.79
C SER A 35 15.24 3.98 -8.16
N LEU A 36 14.39 4.98 -8.37
CA LEU A 36 14.36 5.78 -9.61
C LEU A 36 15.57 6.73 -9.74
N GLU A 37 16.23 7.05 -8.62
CA GLU A 37 17.35 7.99 -8.57
C GLU A 37 18.70 7.30 -8.84
N ASP A 38 18.70 5.97 -9.01
CA ASP A 38 19.91 5.21 -9.27
C ASP A 38 20.62 5.75 -10.54
N PRO A 39 21.93 6.07 -10.48
CA PRO A 39 22.71 6.55 -11.61
C PRO A 39 22.62 5.65 -12.86
N SER A 40 22.40 4.35 -12.66
CA SER A 40 22.23 3.36 -13.74
C SER A 40 21.00 3.63 -14.61
N LEU A 41 19.96 4.28 -14.07
CA LEU A 41 18.72 4.56 -14.79
C LEU A 41 18.78 5.84 -15.64
N LYS A 42 19.87 6.63 -15.59
CA LYS A 42 20.06 7.88 -16.36
C LYS A 42 18.82 8.81 -16.31
N MET A 43 18.26 9.01 -15.12
CA MET A 43 17.11 9.88 -14.93
C MET A 43 17.51 11.35 -14.71
N PRO A 44 16.69 12.33 -15.12
CA PRO A 44 16.99 13.74 -14.88
C PRO A 44 16.99 14.04 -13.37
N LYS A 45 17.90 14.91 -12.92
CA LYS A 45 18.03 15.34 -11.50
C LYS A 45 16.73 15.92 -10.90
N ALA A 46 15.78 16.32 -11.75
CA ALA A 46 14.45 16.77 -11.34
C ALA A 46 13.66 15.70 -10.56
N ILE A 47 13.92 14.40 -10.80
CA ILE A 47 13.20 13.31 -10.13
C ILE A 47 13.53 13.25 -8.64
N THR A 48 14.77 13.53 -8.24
CA THR A 48 15.17 13.60 -6.82
C THR A 48 14.39 14.67 -6.06
N ILE A 49 14.16 15.83 -6.69
CA ILE A 49 13.39 16.94 -6.08
C ILE A 49 11.92 16.52 -5.91
N ILE A 50 11.35 15.88 -6.93
CA ILE A 50 9.98 15.37 -6.89
C ILE A 50 9.83 14.30 -5.81
N ASN A 51 10.71 13.30 -5.78
CA ASN A 51 10.71 12.23 -4.77
C ASN A 51 10.78 12.77 -3.35
N THR A 52 11.72 13.68 -3.10
CA THR A 52 11.87 14.34 -1.80
C THR A 52 10.57 15.05 -1.39
N SER A 53 9.95 15.77 -2.34
CA SER A 53 8.66 16.45 -2.10
C SER A 53 7.53 15.45 -1.79
N LEU A 54 7.47 14.32 -2.50
CA LEU A 54 6.48 13.28 -2.26
C LEU A 54 6.71 12.54 -0.94
N HIS A 55 7.95 12.38 -0.47
CA HIS A 55 8.27 11.84 0.85
C HIS A 55 7.71 12.74 1.96
N TYR A 56 7.94 14.05 1.87
CA TYR A 56 7.36 15.00 2.81
C TYR A 56 5.84 15.02 2.73
N LEU A 57 5.25 14.93 1.53
CA LEU A 57 3.80 14.87 1.35
C LEU A 57 3.21 13.61 2.00
N TYR A 58 3.82 12.44 1.80
CA TYR A 58 3.37 11.19 2.42
C TYR A 58 3.39 11.29 3.94
N THR A 59 4.54 11.66 4.50
CA THR A 59 4.73 11.72 5.96
C THR A 59 3.85 12.79 6.59
N GLY A 60 3.73 13.96 5.95
CA GLY A 60 2.82 15.02 6.38
C GLY A 60 1.35 14.59 6.35
N THR A 61 0.93 13.86 5.32
CA THR A 61 -0.44 13.32 5.22
C THR A 61 -0.69 12.25 6.28
N LEU A 62 0.30 11.39 6.56
CA LEU A 62 0.20 10.36 7.61
C LEU A 62 0.06 10.98 9.00
N ILE A 63 0.88 11.98 9.33
CA ILE A 63 0.75 12.76 10.57
C ILE A 63 -0.60 13.48 10.61
N GLY A 64 -1.04 14.04 9.47
CA GLY A 64 -2.36 14.65 9.32
C GLY A 64 -3.49 13.65 9.64
N CYS A 65 -3.44 12.43 9.11
CA CYS A 65 -4.41 11.38 9.42
C CYS A 65 -4.44 11.03 10.90
N PHE A 66 -3.28 11.00 11.56
CA PHE A 66 -3.18 10.78 13.00
C PHE A 66 -3.89 11.90 13.78
N LEU A 67 -3.58 13.16 13.47
CA LEU A 67 -4.20 14.33 14.10
C LEU A 67 -5.71 14.38 13.84
N LEU A 68 -6.16 14.07 12.63
CA LEU A 68 -7.58 14.05 12.29
C LEU A 68 -8.34 12.95 13.04
N SER A 69 -7.69 11.83 13.29
CA SER A 69 -8.28 10.68 13.99
C SER A 69 -8.34 10.87 15.51
N MET A 70 -7.58 11.82 16.06
CA MET A 70 -7.70 12.26 17.45
C MET A 70 -8.89 13.20 17.60
N GLY A 71 -10.06 12.64 17.92
CA GLY A 71 -11.23 13.42 18.37
C GLY A 71 -12.29 13.73 17.30
N ASN A 72 -12.10 13.37 16.03
CA ASN A 72 -13.16 13.45 15.01
C ASN A 72 -13.62 12.06 14.57
N ARG A 73 -14.94 11.84 14.52
CA ARG A 73 -15.51 10.72 13.77
C ARG A 73 -15.43 11.03 12.27
N PRO A 74 -15.19 10.04 11.40
CA PRO A 74 -15.11 10.26 9.95
C PRO A 74 -16.40 10.83 9.36
N GLN A 75 -17.54 10.61 10.03
CA GLN A 75 -18.83 11.21 9.68
C GLN A 75 -18.89 12.74 9.90
N GLY A 76 -18.12 13.28 10.86
CA GLY A 76 -18.08 14.71 11.18
C GLY A 76 -17.11 15.54 10.32
N ALA A 77 -16.12 14.89 9.68
CA ALA A 77 -15.09 15.56 8.87
C ALA A 77 -14.83 14.83 7.54
N LYS A 78 -15.90 14.42 6.85
CA LYS A 78 -15.86 13.60 5.61
C LYS A 78 -14.85 14.13 4.59
N TRP A 79 -14.85 15.43 4.33
CA TRP A 79 -13.98 16.06 3.33
C TRP A 79 -12.49 15.95 3.65
N LYS A 80 -12.10 16.00 4.94
CA LYS A 80 -10.69 15.88 5.35
C LYS A 80 -10.17 14.45 5.17
N TYR A 81 -11.01 13.45 5.44
CA TYR A 81 -10.68 12.06 5.18
C TYR A 81 -10.65 11.76 3.67
N ILE A 82 -11.60 12.28 2.90
CA ILE A 82 -11.62 12.14 1.44
C ILE A 82 -10.37 12.77 0.82
N SER A 83 -9.95 13.96 1.24
CA SER A 83 -8.72 14.57 0.73
C SER A 83 -7.47 13.73 1.02
N ALA A 84 -7.37 13.15 2.23
CA ALA A 84 -6.25 12.26 2.56
C ALA A 84 -6.26 10.99 1.70
N MET A 85 -7.43 10.40 1.46
CA MET A 85 -7.57 9.24 0.57
C MET A 85 -7.19 9.56 -0.88
N ILE A 86 -7.56 10.75 -1.39
CA ILE A 86 -7.18 11.19 -2.74
C ILE A 86 -5.65 11.37 -2.85
N ILE A 87 -5.02 12.03 -1.87
CA ILE A 87 -3.56 12.22 -1.84
C ILE A 87 -2.85 10.86 -1.84
N PHE A 88 -3.29 9.92 -1.00
CA PHE A 88 -2.74 8.57 -0.98
C PHE A 88 -2.98 7.79 -2.28
N GLY A 89 -4.14 7.96 -2.92
CA GLY A 89 -4.43 7.40 -4.24
C GLY A 89 -3.50 7.95 -5.33
N CYS A 90 -3.21 9.25 -5.32
CA CYS A 90 -2.24 9.86 -6.23
C CYS A 90 -0.82 9.34 -5.98
N LEU A 91 -0.42 9.15 -4.71
CA LEU A 91 0.87 8.54 -4.35
C LEU A 91 0.95 7.07 -4.79
N ALA A 92 -0.14 6.31 -4.68
CA ALA A 92 -0.22 4.95 -5.23
C ALA A 92 -0.05 4.94 -6.76
N LEU A 93 -0.72 5.85 -7.46
CA LEU A 93 -0.56 5.99 -8.91
C LEU A 93 0.89 6.30 -9.28
N TYR A 94 1.55 7.18 -8.53
CA TYR A 94 2.98 7.46 -8.70
C TYR A 94 3.84 6.20 -8.54
N MET A 95 3.60 5.40 -7.50
CA MET A 95 4.32 4.14 -7.30
C MET A 95 4.10 3.14 -8.45
N LEU A 96 2.89 3.05 -8.99
CA LEU A 96 2.60 2.18 -10.13
C LEU A 96 3.40 2.60 -11.36
N VAL A 97 3.41 3.90 -11.67
CA VAL A 97 4.19 4.44 -12.80
C VAL A 97 5.69 4.23 -12.56
N ALA A 98 6.19 4.49 -11.35
CA ALA A 98 7.58 4.25 -10.96
C ALA A 98 8.00 2.79 -11.19
N CYS A 99 7.17 1.84 -10.74
CA CYS A 99 7.39 0.41 -10.90
C CYS A 99 7.52 0.02 -12.39
N VAL A 100 6.59 0.48 -13.23
CA VAL A 100 6.61 0.20 -14.68
C VAL A 100 7.86 0.81 -15.34
N LEU A 101 8.26 2.03 -14.97
CA LEU A 101 9.45 2.68 -15.52
C LEU A 101 10.74 1.93 -15.15
N ILE A 102 10.88 1.48 -13.90
CA ILE A 102 12.01 0.67 -13.45
C ILE A 102 12.05 -0.64 -14.24
N LEU A 103 10.91 -1.32 -14.40
CA LEU A 103 10.82 -2.56 -15.16
C LEU A 103 11.27 -2.39 -16.62
N VAL A 104 10.76 -1.37 -17.32
CA VAL A 104 11.11 -1.11 -18.73
C VAL A 104 12.60 -0.82 -18.88
N LYS A 105 13.19 -0.05 -17.95
CA LYS A 105 14.61 0.26 -17.99
C LYS A 105 15.49 -0.93 -17.62
N ALA A 106 15.06 -1.77 -16.67
CA ALA A 106 15.77 -3.00 -16.32
C ALA A 106 15.85 -3.96 -17.53
N VAL A 107 14.78 -4.05 -18.32
CA VAL A 107 14.74 -4.89 -19.55
C VAL A 107 15.60 -4.29 -20.68
N LYS A 108 15.52 -2.98 -20.92
CA LYS A 108 16.24 -2.32 -22.03
C LYS A 108 17.73 -2.05 -21.75
N GLY A 109 18.09 -1.86 -20.48
CA GLY A 109 19.41 -1.37 -20.08
C GLY A 109 20.50 -2.43 -20.03
N GLY A 110 20.23 -3.69 -20.37
CA GLY A 110 21.18 -4.80 -20.17
C GLY A 110 21.63 -4.87 -18.71
N ALA A 111 20.67 -4.71 -17.78
CA ALA A 111 20.96 -4.60 -16.36
C ALA A 111 21.77 -5.79 -15.84
N ASN A 112 22.61 -5.54 -14.82
CA ASN A 112 23.27 -6.57 -14.04
C ASN A 112 22.31 -7.76 -13.83
N ALA A 113 22.73 -8.98 -14.20
CA ALA A 113 21.87 -10.17 -14.19
C ALA A 113 21.16 -10.37 -12.83
N THR A 114 21.80 -9.93 -11.75
CA THR A 114 21.27 -9.93 -10.39
C THR A 114 20.08 -9.00 -10.19
N LEU A 115 20.15 -7.75 -10.65
CA LEU A 115 19.05 -6.78 -10.53
C LEU A 115 17.84 -7.21 -11.37
N TYR A 116 18.09 -7.70 -12.58
CA TYR A 116 17.05 -8.26 -13.44
C TYR A 116 16.36 -9.45 -12.77
N ALA A 117 17.14 -10.40 -12.24
CA ALA A 117 16.59 -11.56 -11.54
C ALA A 117 15.76 -11.15 -10.32
N GLN A 118 16.20 -10.19 -9.51
CA GLN A 118 15.44 -9.69 -8.35
C GLN A 118 14.09 -9.08 -8.75
N ILE A 119 14.05 -8.28 -9.81
CA ILE A 119 12.81 -7.67 -10.30
C ILE A 119 11.86 -8.74 -10.86
N VAL A 120 12.36 -9.68 -11.66
CA VAL A 120 11.53 -10.75 -12.24
C VAL A 120 10.99 -11.68 -11.16
N ILE A 121 11.83 -12.10 -10.21
CA ILE A 121 11.42 -12.98 -9.10
C ILE A 121 10.35 -12.29 -8.24
N SER A 122 10.54 -11.01 -7.90
CA SER A 122 9.54 -10.26 -7.12
C SER A 122 8.23 -10.09 -7.88
N LEU A 123 8.27 -9.83 -9.19
CA LEU A 123 7.07 -9.70 -10.02
C LEU A 123 6.29 -11.02 -10.10
N ILE A 124 6.99 -12.15 -10.31
CA ILE A 124 6.38 -13.49 -10.34
C ILE A 124 5.84 -13.85 -8.95
N ALA A 125 6.54 -13.52 -7.87
CA ALA A 125 6.06 -13.78 -6.52
C ALA A 125 4.76 -13.01 -6.24
N THR A 126 4.69 -11.72 -6.59
CA THR A 126 3.49 -10.90 -6.34
C THR A 126 2.35 -11.22 -7.29
N LEU A 127 2.54 -11.10 -8.60
CA LEU A 127 1.46 -11.34 -9.56
C LEU A 127 1.12 -12.82 -9.68
N GLY A 128 2.12 -13.70 -9.62
CA GLY A 128 1.90 -15.14 -9.66
C GLY A 128 1.14 -15.66 -8.45
N SER A 129 1.41 -15.14 -7.24
CA SER A 129 0.60 -15.51 -6.06
C SER A 129 -0.85 -15.04 -6.18
N TRP A 130 -1.08 -13.83 -6.70
CA TRP A 130 -2.44 -13.32 -6.91
C TRP A 130 -3.20 -14.16 -7.93
N ILE A 131 -2.60 -14.44 -9.09
CA ILE A 131 -3.22 -15.28 -10.13
C ILE A 131 -3.49 -16.69 -9.60
N THR A 132 -2.53 -17.29 -8.89
CA THR A 132 -2.69 -18.64 -8.31
C THR A 132 -3.85 -18.68 -7.31
N SER A 133 -3.94 -17.67 -6.43
CA SER A 133 -5.04 -17.54 -5.47
C SER A 133 -6.39 -17.46 -6.16
N SER A 134 -6.50 -16.66 -7.22
CA SER A 134 -7.75 -16.47 -7.95
C SER A 134 -8.18 -17.69 -8.76
N VAL A 135 -7.22 -18.47 -9.29
CA VAL A 135 -7.51 -19.76 -9.92
C VAL A 135 -8.00 -20.77 -8.90
N LEU A 136 -7.37 -20.83 -7.71
CA LEU A 136 -7.84 -21.69 -6.61
C LEU A 136 -9.24 -21.30 -6.12
N ALA A 137 -9.57 -20.00 -6.17
CA ALA A 137 -10.90 -19.47 -5.83
C ALA A 137 -11.94 -19.62 -6.96
N LEU A 138 -11.57 -20.19 -8.12
CA LEU A 138 -12.43 -20.43 -9.29
C LEU A 138 -13.06 -19.16 -9.91
N ASP A 139 -12.53 -17.98 -9.63
CA ASP A 139 -12.93 -16.73 -10.25
C ASP A 139 -11.69 -15.89 -10.57
N PRO A 140 -11.09 -16.03 -11.75
CA PRO A 140 -9.93 -15.20 -12.13
C PRO A 140 -10.32 -13.79 -12.59
N TRP A 141 -11.60 -13.52 -12.82
CA TRP A 141 -12.06 -12.32 -13.51
C TRP A 141 -11.89 -11.05 -12.65
N HIS A 142 -12.00 -11.17 -11.33
CA HIS A 142 -11.87 -10.04 -10.40
C HIS A 142 -10.49 -9.36 -10.45
N LEU A 143 -9.42 -10.07 -10.84
CA LEU A 143 -8.11 -9.43 -11.05
C LEU A 143 -8.15 -8.46 -12.22
N LEU A 144 -8.85 -8.79 -13.31
CA LEU A 144 -8.86 -7.93 -14.50
C LEU A 144 -9.74 -6.70 -14.32
N THR A 145 -10.88 -6.85 -13.65
CA THR A 145 -11.87 -5.77 -13.55
C THR A 145 -11.58 -4.76 -12.43
N CYS A 146 -10.93 -5.21 -11.34
CA CYS A 146 -10.84 -4.44 -10.09
C CYS A 146 -9.42 -4.15 -9.63
N MET A 147 -8.38 -4.69 -10.28
CA MET A 147 -6.99 -4.57 -9.80
C MET A 147 -6.52 -3.11 -9.73
N LEU A 148 -6.86 -2.28 -10.72
CA LEU A 148 -6.44 -0.89 -10.71
C LEU A 148 -7.09 -0.10 -9.58
N GLN A 149 -8.40 -0.27 -9.38
CA GLN A 149 -9.15 0.36 -8.31
C GLN A 149 -8.61 -0.10 -6.95
N TYR A 150 -8.35 -1.40 -6.80
CA TYR A 150 -7.76 -1.97 -5.58
C TYR A 150 -6.39 -1.37 -5.26
N LEU A 151 -5.49 -1.29 -6.24
CA LEU A 151 -4.14 -0.72 -6.05
C LEU A 151 -4.17 0.76 -5.65
N LEU A 152 -5.12 1.54 -6.18
CA LEU A 152 -5.30 2.95 -5.82
C LEU A 152 -5.94 3.15 -4.45
N LEU A 153 -6.81 2.23 -4.02
CA LEU A 153 -7.46 2.25 -2.71
C LEU A 153 -6.62 1.63 -1.59
N ALA A 154 -5.66 0.76 -1.92
CA ALA A 154 -4.77 0.09 -0.97
C ALA A 154 -4.13 1.03 0.08
N PRO A 155 -3.51 2.17 -0.28
CA PRO A 155 -2.92 3.06 0.72
C PRO A 155 -3.94 3.73 1.62
N ALA A 156 -5.20 3.88 1.20
CA ALA A 156 -6.26 4.38 2.07
C ALA A 156 -6.57 3.37 3.19
N TYR A 157 -6.63 2.08 2.87
CA TYR A 157 -6.82 1.03 3.88
C TYR A 157 -5.61 0.91 4.81
N ILE A 158 -4.40 0.94 4.25
CA ILE A 158 -3.18 0.72 5.02
C ILE A 158 -2.83 1.94 5.89
N ASN A 159 -3.02 3.16 5.39
CA ASN A 159 -2.61 4.37 6.10
C ASN A 159 -3.76 5.05 6.84
N VAL A 160 -4.88 5.30 6.17
CA VAL A 160 -5.97 6.09 6.76
C VAL A 160 -6.76 5.25 7.75
N LEU A 161 -7.21 4.06 7.34
CA LEU A 161 -8.05 3.21 8.20
C LEU A 161 -7.26 2.66 9.40
N ASN A 162 -6.04 2.15 9.20
CA ASN A 162 -5.21 1.67 10.32
C ASN A 162 -4.88 2.77 11.33
N VAL A 163 -4.51 3.97 10.89
CA VAL A 163 -4.23 5.08 11.82
C VAL A 163 -5.50 5.46 12.59
N TYR A 164 -6.66 5.45 11.93
CA TYR A 164 -7.93 5.70 12.59
C TYR A 164 -8.28 4.65 13.65
N THR A 165 -8.09 3.36 13.36
CA THR A 165 -8.36 2.28 14.31
C THR A 165 -7.40 2.32 15.50
N PHE A 166 -6.12 2.64 15.30
CA PHE A 166 -5.16 2.82 16.38
C PHE A 166 -5.46 4.03 17.27
N ALA A 167 -5.90 5.15 16.70
CA ALA A 167 -6.29 6.32 17.47
C ALA A 167 -7.59 6.11 18.26
N ASN A 168 -8.44 5.18 17.83
CA ASN A 168 -9.78 4.94 18.39
C ASN A 168 -9.94 3.55 19.02
N LEU A 169 -8.87 2.99 19.62
CA LEU A 169 -8.93 1.72 20.35
C LEU A 169 -9.97 1.72 21.48
N HIS A 170 -10.32 2.87 22.03
CA HIS A 170 -11.33 2.98 23.09
C HIS A 170 -12.77 2.77 22.59
N GLU A 171 -13.05 2.95 21.30
CA GLU A 171 -14.36 2.69 20.70
C GLU A 171 -14.47 1.23 20.17
N PHE A 172 -14.14 0.24 21.01
CA PHE A 172 -14.21 -1.21 20.67
C PHE A 172 -15.64 -1.77 20.53
N SER A 173 -16.65 -0.95 20.25
CA SER A 173 -18.01 -1.42 19.95
C SER A 173 -18.12 -1.78 18.46
N TRP A 174 -17.32 -2.73 17.99
CA TRP A 174 -17.57 -3.36 16.69
C TRP A 174 -18.87 -4.18 16.83
N GLY A 175 -19.89 -3.86 16.02
CA GLY A 175 -21.13 -4.65 15.93
C GLY A 175 -22.26 -4.33 16.93
N THR A 176 -22.12 -3.34 17.82
CA THR A 176 -23.19 -2.96 18.76
C THR A 176 -23.62 -1.49 18.70
N LYS A 177 -22.99 -0.66 17.85
CA LYS A 177 -23.54 0.67 17.55
C LYS A 177 -24.71 0.52 16.59
N TYR A 178 -25.93 0.54 17.12
CA TYR A 178 -27.10 0.89 16.33
C TYR A 178 -26.82 2.26 15.70
N GLN A 179 -26.57 2.27 14.40
CA GLN A 179 -26.50 3.51 13.64
C GLN A 179 -27.93 4.05 13.61
N ASN A 180 -28.15 5.21 14.24
CA ASN A 180 -29.41 5.93 14.12
C ASN A 180 -29.60 6.27 12.65
N ILE A 181 -30.47 5.50 11.98
CA ILE A 181 -30.97 5.78 10.64
C ILE A 181 -32.00 6.89 10.80
N ILE A 182 -31.60 8.13 10.52
CA ILE A 182 -32.48 9.23 10.12
C ILE A 182 -31.82 9.91 8.93
#